data_AF-A0A7W1AGX6-F1
#
_entry.id   AF-A0A7W1AGX6-F1
#
_cell.length_a   1.000
_cell.length_b   1.000
_cell.length_c   1.000
_cell.angle_alpha   90.00
_cell.angle_beta   90.00
_cell.angle_gamma   90.00
#
_symmetry.space_group_name_H-M   'P 1'
#
loop_
_entity.id
_entity.type
_entity.pdbx_description
1 polymer ?
#
loop_
_entity_poly.entity_id
_entity_poly.type
_entity_poly.pdbx_seq_one_letter_code
_entity_poly.pdbx_strand_id
1 'polypeptide(L)'
;VRLTRPTVRPRIAKPDGGVPWRRIAVTALAPIVLLASSFFTLPGVNEVELEHISARGGGGSALDVTVTALGVTPIITAFLLVELVALAFPRLRWRRHDPRGRIGLGRAVAAVAIALSLLQGYFLAGYLESLSRYGAEIVTPGLRLQLLVMLSLATGTMLLAIIAGLIREHGLGNGYAVLMTTSFLFEVAQPYLIDGPENAHHYVSKGTLLGLVGALCIAVATRAMLRWRVEQLRLPTSGITPVNDMGGILMAVVLLTSLGLGDAFAEVTYRLTAIREIDIWSLVILVVSVPLWAWLFARPQIAAGITWPAWIRATGLTLLFLGIIGLAGIYMQGVDAWAIAIMTPVSVMVATATLLDIRDDLRARRRALVPVGILHQAQYVPLVERVLDEAGIAAHFHASHVRTLFAFFGPWAPIIVLVPEADADVARSKVYETVTKEHHAVVQAFARDARPTPARPLVPALARTT
;
A
#
# COMPACT_ATOMS: atom_id res chain seq x y z
N VAL A 1 23.79 -10.81 23.38
CA VAL A 1 22.54 -10.69 22.57
C VAL A 1 22.93 -10.36 21.14
N ARG A 2 22.86 -11.31 20.19
CA ARG A 2 23.25 -11.05 18.78
C ARG A 2 22.25 -10.07 18.16
N LEU A 3 22.67 -8.82 17.98
CA LEU A 3 21.95 -7.86 17.16
C LEU A 3 21.84 -8.44 15.73
N THR A 4 20.61 -8.36 15.24
CA THR A 4 20.09 -8.66 13.90
C THR A 4 21.05 -8.33 12.76
N ARG A 5 21.03 -9.13 11.68
CA ARG A 5 21.84 -8.88 10.48
C ARG A 5 20.96 -8.40 9.31
N PRO A 6 21.34 -7.34 8.59
CA PRO A 6 20.74 -7.04 7.29
C PRO A 6 21.03 -8.21 6.35
N THR A 7 20.05 -8.58 5.52
CA THR A 7 20.30 -9.60 4.52
C THR A 7 21.16 -9.05 3.39
N VAL A 8 22.42 -9.49 3.37
CA VAL A 8 23.25 -9.38 2.19
C VAL A 8 22.84 -10.55 1.30
N ARG A 9 22.03 -10.28 0.26
CA ARG A 9 21.75 -11.31 -0.75
C ARG A 9 23.09 -11.84 -1.26
N PRO A 10 23.29 -13.17 -1.36
CA PRO A 10 24.32 -13.70 -2.23
C PRO A 10 24.15 -13.02 -3.59
N ARG A 11 25.24 -12.52 -4.18
CA ARG A 11 25.17 -11.94 -5.52
C ARG A 11 24.54 -13.00 -6.41
N ILE A 12 23.35 -12.71 -6.94
CA ILE A 12 22.84 -13.41 -8.13
C ILE A 12 24.03 -13.42 -9.09
N ALA A 13 24.45 -14.61 -9.53
CA ALA A 13 25.54 -14.76 -10.50
C ALA A 13 25.37 -13.71 -11.61
N LYS A 14 26.48 -13.12 -12.08
CA LYS A 14 26.44 -12.03 -13.06
C LYS A 14 25.45 -12.40 -14.18
N PRO A 15 24.52 -11.50 -14.53
CA PRO A 15 23.49 -11.84 -15.49
C PRO A 15 24.09 -12.00 -16.88
N ASP A 16 24.04 -13.23 -17.42
CA ASP A 16 24.61 -13.60 -18.73
C ASP A 16 23.62 -13.46 -19.90
N GLY A 17 22.56 -12.65 -19.76
CA GLY A 17 21.54 -12.48 -20.79
C GLY A 17 21.11 -11.03 -21.03
N GLY A 18 20.33 -10.83 -22.09
CA GLY A 18 19.94 -9.52 -22.61
C GLY A 18 18.98 -8.73 -21.72
N VAL A 19 18.85 -7.43 -21.99
CA VAL A 19 17.90 -6.55 -21.30
C VAL A 19 16.45 -6.94 -21.66
N PRO A 20 15.53 -7.08 -20.68
CA PRO A 20 14.15 -7.50 -20.94
C PRO A 20 13.28 -6.37 -21.51
N TRP A 21 13.58 -5.89 -22.73
CA TRP A 21 12.94 -4.74 -23.37
C TRP A 21 11.40 -4.80 -23.41
N ARG A 22 10.83 -5.97 -23.74
CA ARG A 22 9.36 -6.16 -23.75
C ARG A 22 8.73 -5.82 -22.40
N ARG A 23 9.36 -6.21 -21.29
CA ARG A 23 8.83 -5.95 -19.94
C ARG A 23 8.98 -4.49 -19.55
N ILE A 24 10.10 -3.86 -19.93
CA ILE A 24 10.31 -2.43 -19.74
C ILE A 24 9.25 -1.63 -20.50
N ALA A 25 8.98 -1.98 -21.76
CA ALA A 25 7.96 -1.33 -22.58
C ALA A 25 6.56 -1.47 -21.96
N VAL A 26 6.21 -2.64 -21.43
CA VAL A 26 4.93 -2.82 -20.72
C VAL A 26 4.89 -1.97 -19.43
N THR A 27 5.96 -1.93 -18.64
CA THR A 27 6.01 -1.08 -17.44
C THR A 27 5.91 0.40 -17.78
N ALA A 28 6.43 0.83 -18.94
CA ALA A 28 6.30 2.20 -19.44
C ALA A 28 4.85 2.60 -19.79
N LEU A 29 3.91 1.65 -19.86
CA LEU A 29 2.48 1.98 -19.98
C LEU A 29 1.97 2.83 -18.81
N ALA A 30 2.53 2.66 -17.61
CA ALA A 30 2.12 3.45 -16.43
C ALA A 30 2.26 4.97 -16.67
N PRO A 31 3.46 5.50 -16.97
CA PRO A 31 3.60 6.94 -17.24
C PRO A 31 2.86 7.37 -18.50
N ILE A 32 2.84 6.54 -19.56
CA ILE A 32 2.15 6.90 -20.80
C ILE A 32 0.65 7.10 -20.57
N VAL A 33 0.00 6.20 -19.84
CA VAL A 33 -1.45 6.31 -19.61
C VAL A 33 -1.75 7.46 -18.65
N LEU A 34 -0.96 7.64 -17.59
CA LEU A 34 -1.16 8.76 -16.66
C LEU A 34 -0.94 10.12 -17.33
N LEU A 35 -0.03 10.23 -18.30
CA LEU A 35 0.10 11.43 -19.14
C LEU A 35 -1.03 11.55 -20.15
N ALA A 36 -1.43 10.45 -20.80
CA ALA A 36 -2.54 10.48 -21.74
C ALA A 36 -3.84 10.90 -21.04
N SER A 37 -4.05 10.46 -19.81
CA SER A 37 -5.26 10.75 -19.04
C SER A 37 -5.35 12.20 -18.57
N SER A 38 -4.22 12.92 -18.45
CA SER A 38 -4.24 14.34 -18.13
C SER A 38 -4.86 15.20 -19.25
N PHE A 39 -4.92 14.69 -20.48
CA PHE A 39 -5.61 15.36 -21.60
C PHE A 39 -7.12 15.10 -21.64
N PHE A 40 -7.64 14.18 -20.82
CA PHE A 40 -9.06 13.84 -20.78
C PHE A 40 -9.68 14.35 -19.48
N THR A 41 -10.22 15.56 -19.54
CA THR A 41 -10.98 16.18 -18.45
C THR A 41 -12.38 15.58 -18.32
N LEU A 42 -13.01 15.79 -17.16
CA LEU A 42 -14.34 15.27 -16.93
C LEU A 42 -15.37 15.92 -17.86
N PRO A 43 -16.23 15.12 -18.51
CA PRO A 43 -17.23 15.65 -19.42
C PRO A 43 -18.22 16.56 -18.67
N GLY A 44 -18.44 17.76 -19.21
CA GLY A 44 -19.35 18.75 -18.64
C GLY A 44 -18.70 19.73 -17.66
N VAL A 45 -17.37 19.68 -17.49
CA VAL A 45 -16.58 20.65 -16.71
C VAL A 45 -15.96 21.68 -17.65
N ASN A 46 -16.15 22.97 -17.36
CA ASN A 46 -15.50 24.07 -18.04
C ASN A 46 -14.13 24.33 -17.41
N GLU A 47 -13.08 23.89 -18.09
CA GLU A 47 -11.69 24.00 -17.66
C GLU A 47 -11.24 25.45 -17.44
N VAL A 48 -11.66 26.35 -18.32
CA VAL A 48 -11.25 27.76 -18.29
C VAL A 48 -11.76 28.47 -17.04
N GLU A 49 -13.01 28.21 -16.66
CA GLU A 49 -13.59 28.77 -15.43
C GLU A 49 -12.99 28.14 -14.17
N LEU A 50 -12.71 26.84 -14.22
CA LEU A 50 -12.06 26.13 -13.11
C LEU A 50 -10.65 26.67 -12.83
N GLU A 51 -9.89 26.94 -13.89
CA GLU A 51 -8.56 27.56 -13.80
C GLU A 51 -8.63 28.97 -13.21
N HIS A 52 -9.60 29.80 -13.65
CA HIS A 52 -9.80 31.14 -13.11
C HIS A 52 -10.13 31.15 -11.61
N ILE A 53 -10.94 30.19 -11.13
CA ILE A 53 -11.25 30.08 -9.69
C ILE A 53 -10.04 29.60 -8.91
N SER A 54 -9.33 28.58 -9.42
CA SER A 54 -8.11 28.09 -8.80
C SER A 54 -7.08 29.23 -8.65
N ALA A 55 -6.88 30.03 -9.70
CA ALA A 55 -5.99 31.19 -9.68
C ALA A 55 -6.41 32.27 -8.66
N ARG A 56 -7.72 32.47 -8.43
CA ARG A 56 -8.25 33.42 -7.43
C ARG A 56 -8.10 32.93 -5.99
N GLY A 57 -8.01 31.62 -5.76
CA GLY A 57 -7.92 31.01 -4.43
C GLY A 57 -6.55 31.11 -3.75
N GLY A 58 -5.54 31.73 -4.38
CA GLY A 58 -4.20 31.89 -3.81
C GLY A 58 -3.37 30.60 -3.72
N GLY A 59 -3.91 29.46 -4.16
CA GLY A 59 -3.21 28.19 -4.25
C GLY A 59 -3.00 27.82 -5.72
N GLY A 60 -1.77 27.91 -6.21
CA GLY A 60 -1.38 27.64 -7.61
C GLY A 60 -1.50 26.17 -8.06
N SER A 61 -2.45 25.41 -7.54
CA SER A 61 -2.75 24.05 -7.99
C SER A 61 -4.17 24.04 -8.55
N ALA A 62 -4.28 23.98 -9.88
CA ALA A 62 -5.54 23.70 -10.55
C ALA A 62 -6.09 22.39 -9.99
N LEU A 63 -7.38 22.38 -9.61
CA LEU A 63 -8.06 21.14 -9.26
C LEU A 63 -7.94 20.20 -10.47
N ASP A 64 -7.32 19.05 -10.25
CA ASP A 64 -7.01 18.11 -11.33
C ASP A 64 -8.27 17.27 -11.65
N VAL A 65 -9.13 17.79 -12.52
CA VAL A 65 -10.46 17.23 -12.81
C VAL A 65 -10.43 16.36 -14.07
N THR A 66 -9.60 15.33 -14.03
CA THR A 66 -9.42 14.36 -15.13
C THR A 66 -10.28 13.10 -14.94
N VAL A 67 -10.48 12.33 -16.00
CA VAL A 67 -11.19 11.02 -15.93
C VAL A 67 -10.51 10.05 -14.95
N THR A 68 -9.20 10.23 -14.70
CA THR A 68 -8.41 9.45 -13.74
C THR A 68 -8.15 10.17 -12.43
N ALA A 69 -8.91 11.21 -12.08
CA ALA A 69 -8.66 12.03 -10.88
C ALA A 69 -8.63 11.21 -9.57
N LEU A 70 -9.42 10.14 -9.46
CA LEU A 70 -9.39 9.25 -8.29
C LEU A 70 -8.14 8.34 -8.24
N GLY A 71 -7.41 8.24 -9.35
CA GLY A 71 -6.25 7.35 -9.50
C GLY A 71 -6.58 5.88 -9.23
N VAL A 72 -5.66 5.19 -8.57
CA VAL A 72 -5.84 3.79 -8.13
C VAL A 72 -6.39 3.67 -6.71
N THR A 73 -6.64 4.78 -6.03
CA THR A 73 -7.02 4.86 -4.61
C THR A 73 -8.29 4.06 -4.27
N PRO A 74 -9.40 4.15 -5.03
CA PRO A 74 -10.61 3.39 -4.71
C PRO A 74 -10.38 1.88 -4.68
N ILE A 75 -9.50 1.38 -5.54
CA ILE A 75 -9.15 -0.04 -5.63
C ILE A 75 -8.31 -0.47 -4.43
N ILE A 76 -7.31 0.33 -4.06
CA ILE A 76 -6.45 0.04 -2.90
C ILE A 76 -7.29 0.03 -1.62
N THR A 77 -8.20 0.99 -1.47
CA THR A 77 -9.15 1.05 -0.35
C THR A 77 -10.08 -0.16 -0.36
N ALA A 78 -10.57 -0.59 -1.52
CA ALA A 78 -11.38 -1.80 -1.63
C ALA A 78 -10.62 -3.06 -1.21
N PHE A 79 -9.33 -3.18 -1.56
CA PHE A 79 -8.47 -4.26 -1.05
C PHE A 79 -8.37 -4.24 0.49
N LEU A 80 -8.27 -3.05 1.09
CA LEU A 80 -8.17 -2.90 2.55
C LEU A 80 -9.46 -3.40 3.19
N LEU A 81 -10.60 -2.86 2.75
CA LEU A 81 -11.91 -3.17 3.29
C LEU A 81 -12.23 -4.65 3.17
N VAL A 82 -12.02 -5.25 2.00
CA VAL A 82 -12.32 -6.68 1.78
C VAL A 82 -11.41 -7.56 2.63
N GLU A 83 -10.13 -7.23 2.79
CA GLU A 83 -9.22 -8.02 3.62
C GLU A 83 -9.55 -7.89 5.11
N LEU A 84 -9.97 -6.70 5.57
CA LEU A 84 -10.45 -6.49 6.93
C LEU A 84 -11.74 -7.25 7.21
N VAL A 85 -12.71 -7.21 6.30
CA VAL A 85 -13.93 -8.02 6.38
C VAL A 85 -13.57 -9.51 6.43
N ALA A 86 -12.67 -9.98 5.55
CA ALA A 86 -12.24 -11.38 5.53
C ALA A 86 -11.54 -11.82 6.83
N LEU A 87 -10.86 -10.90 7.52
CA LEU A 87 -10.25 -11.14 8.82
C LEU A 87 -11.28 -11.13 9.97
N ALA A 88 -12.22 -10.18 9.94
CA ALA A 88 -13.26 -10.01 10.95
C ALA A 88 -14.20 -11.21 10.99
N PHE A 89 -14.61 -11.73 9.82
CA PHE A 89 -15.56 -12.84 9.72
C PHE A 89 -14.85 -14.21 9.63
N PRO A 90 -15.00 -15.11 10.62
CA PRO A 90 -14.33 -16.42 10.65
C PRO A 90 -14.58 -17.27 9.40
N ARG A 91 -15.80 -17.19 8.83
CA ARG A 91 -16.20 -17.92 7.62
C ARG A 91 -15.46 -17.50 6.35
N LEU A 92 -14.83 -16.32 6.33
CA LEU A 92 -14.05 -15.82 5.19
C LEU A 92 -12.54 -15.96 5.38
N ARG A 93 -12.07 -16.29 6.59
CA ARG A 93 -10.63 -16.38 6.89
C ARG A 93 -9.90 -17.39 6.03
N TRP A 94 -10.48 -18.57 5.78
CA TRP A 94 -9.89 -19.61 4.93
C TRP A 94 -9.67 -19.14 3.48
N ARG A 95 -10.51 -18.23 2.97
CA ARG A 95 -10.36 -17.69 1.60
C ARG A 95 -9.09 -16.86 1.43
N ARG A 96 -8.48 -16.39 2.52
CA ARG A 96 -7.19 -15.68 2.51
C ARG A 96 -6.01 -16.63 2.30
N HIS A 97 -6.24 -17.90 2.53
CA HIS A 97 -5.21 -18.93 2.65
C HIS A 97 -5.27 -19.90 1.46
N ASP A 98 -6.45 -20.12 0.90
CA ASP A 98 -6.68 -20.95 -0.29
C ASP A 98 -6.59 -20.15 -1.62
N PRO A 99 -5.81 -20.63 -2.61
CA PRO A 99 -5.78 -20.05 -3.96
C PRO A 99 -7.15 -19.89 -4.62
N ARG A 100 -8.08 -20.84 -4.45
CA ARG A 100 -9.43 -20.73 -5.05
C ARG A 100 -10.27 -19.68 -4.32
N GLY A 101 -10.19 -19.63 -3.00
CA GLY A 101 -10.82 -18.60 -2.18
C GLY A 101 -10.36 -17.17 -2.51
N ARG A 102 -9.08 -16.99 -2.89
CA ARG A 102 -8.52 -15.69 -3.28
C ARG A 102 -9.15 -15.11 -4.55
N ILE A 103 -9.58 -15.95 -5.50
CA ILE A 103 -10.32 -15.49 -6.70
C ILE A 103 -11.63 -14.80 -6.29
N GLY A 104 -12.34 -15.36 -5.31
CA GLY A 104 -13.57 -14.77 -4.77
C GLY A 104 -13.34 -13.43 -4.08
N LEU A 105 -12.24 -13.30 -3.33
CA LEU A 105 -11.85 -12.03 -2.71
C LEU A 105 -11.51 -10.96 -3.78
N GLY A 106 -10.82 -11.34 -4.85
CA GLY A 106 -10.53 -10.43 -5.97
C GLY A 106 -11.79 -9.86 -6.62
N ARG A 107 -12.83 -10.68 -6.83
CA ARG A 107 -14.13 -10.22 -7.35
C ARG A 107 -14.84 -9.26 -6.40
N ALA A 108 -14.80 -9.54 -5.10
CA ALA A 108 -15.36 -8.65 -4.10
C ALA A 108 -14.64 -7.30 -4.08
N VAL A 109 -13.31 -7.29 -4.22
CA VAL A 109 -12.53 -6.05 -4.33
C VAL A 109 -12.94 -5.24 -5.54
N ALA A 110 -13.09 -5.86 -6.71
CA ALA A 110 -13.53 -5.16 -7.91
C ALA A 110 -14.91 -4.49 -7.72
N ALA A 111 -15.86 -5.22 -7.13
CA ALA A 111 -17.20 -4.70 -6.85
C ALA A 111 -17.17 -3.53 -5.85
N VAL A 112 -16.41 -3.66 -4.75
CA VAL A 112 -16.25 -2.59 -3.75
C VAL A 112 -15.54 -1.39 -4.36
N ALA A 113 -14.53 -1.59 -5.21
CA ALA A 113 -13.80 -0.50 -5.86
C ALA A 113 -14.70 0.31 -6.79
N ILE A 114 -15.56 -0.35 -7.58
CA ILE A 114 -16.55 0.33 -8.44
C ILE A 114 -17.52 1.14 -7.57
N ALA A 115 -18.07 0.53 -6.50
CA ALA A 115 -18.98 1.22 -5.60
C ALA A 115 -18.33 2.45 -4.94
N LEU A 116 -17.08 2.33 -4.47
CA LEU A 116 -16.32 3.44 -3.91
C LEU A 116 -16.05 4.53 -4.94
N SER A 117 -15.70 4.16 -6.18
CA SER A 117 -15.42 5.14 -7.25
C SER A 117 -16.68 5.92 -7.63
N LEU A 118 -17.84 5.25 -7.70
CA LEU A 118 -19.12 5.89 -7.95
C LEU A 118 -19.49 6.83 -6.79
N LEU A 119 -19.32 6.38 -5.54
CA LEU A 119 -19.61 7.20 -4.36
C LEU A 119 -18.70 8.43 -4.29
N GLN A 120 -17.40 8.27 -4.53
CA GLN A 120 -16.45 9.40 -4.57
C GLN A 120 -16.76 10.35 -5.73
N GLY A 121 -17.14 9.83 -6.90
CA GLY A 121 -17.58 10.64 -8.03
C GLY A 121 -18.85 11.43 -7.74
N TYR A 122 -19.78 10.89 -6.95
CA TYR A 122 -20.97 11.61 -6.51
C TYR A 122 -20.59 12.81 -5.64
N PHE A 123 -19.68 12.62 -4.68
CA PHE A 123 -19.19 13.72 -3.85
C PHE A 123 -18.40 14.77 -4.66
N LEU A 124 -17.57 14.33 -5.60
CA LEU A 124 -16.85 15.26 -6.48
C LEU A 124 -17.80 16.07 -7.36
N ALA A 125 -18.83 15.43 -7.93
CA ALA A 125 -19.85 16.14 -8.69
C ALA A 125 -20.57 17.19 -7.84
N GLY A 126 -20.97 16.83 -6.61
CA GLY A 126 -21.59 17.77 -5.67
C GLY A 126 -20.66 18.94 -5.29
N TYR A 127 -19.36 18.69 -5.19
CA TYR A 127 -18.36 19.74 -4.97
C TYR A 127 -18.22 20.67 -6.17
N LEU A 128 -18.15 20.13 -7.40
CA LEU A 128 -18.10 20.95 -8.62
C LEU A 128 -19.38 21.80 -8.79
N GLU A 129 -20.54 21.25 -8.44
CA GLU A 129 -21.80 22.00 -8.41
C GLU A 129 -21.79 23.10 -7.35
N SER A 130 -21.22 22.85 -6.17
CA SER A 130 -21.17 23.86 -5.11
C SER A 130 -20.28 25.02 -5.51
N LEU A 131 -19.12 24.76 -6.11
CA LEU A 131 -18.25 25.79 -6.68
C LEU A 131 -18.99 26.66 -7.71
N SER A 132 -19.86 26.03 -8.51
CA SER A 132 -20.60 26.78 -9.54
C SER A 132 -21.66 27.72 -8.98
N ARG A 133 -22.21 27.40 -7.80
CA ARG A 133 -23.19 28.27 -7.11
C ARG A 133 -22.57 29.54 -6.52
N TYR A 134 -21.25 29.58 -6.36
CA TYR A 134 -20.52 30.75 -5.87
C TYR A 134 -20.09 31.73 -6.96
N GLY A 135 -20.69 31.65 -8.17
CA GLY A 135 -20.59 32.68 -9.20
C GLY A 135 -19.67 32.37 -10.38
N ALA A 136 -19.32 31.09 -10.59
CA ALA A 136 -18.58 30.64 -11.76
C ALA A 136 -19.36 29.55 -12.49
N GLU A 137 -19.55 29.64 -13.81
CA GLU A 137 -20.25 28.61 -14.58
C GLU A 137 -19.30 27.45 -14.93
N ILE A 138 -18.82 26.73 -13.91
CA ILE A 138 -17.90 25.59 -14.09
C ILE A 138 -18.65 24.39 -14.64
N VAL A 139 -19.84 24.12 -14.11
CA VAL A 139 -20.69 22.99 -14.52
C VAL A 139 -22.15 23.40 -14.57
N THR A 140 -22.94 22.73 -15.41
CA THR A 140 -24.40 22.81 -15.36
C THR A 140 -24.91 21.82 -14.30
N PRO A 141 -25.46 22.28 -13.15
CA PRO A 141 -25.87 21.37 -12.08
C PRO A 141 -27.00 20.44 -12.52
N GLY A 142 -26.99 19.22 -11.99
CA GLY A 142 -28.09 18.27 -12.19
C GLY A 142 -27.66 16.82 -12.32
N LEU A 143 -28.65 15.93 -12.29
CA LEU A 143 -28.44 14.46 -12.32
C LEU A 143 -27.61 13.99 -13.52
N ARG A 144 -27.71 14.66 -14.67
CA ARG A 144 -26.92 14.34 -15.86
C ARG A 144 -25.42 14.51 -15.60
N LEU A 145 -25.01 15.64 -15.01
CA LEU A 145 -23.61 15.89 -14.66
C LEU A 145 -23.14 14.86 -13.64
N GLN A 146 -23.92 14.65 -12.58
CA GLN A 146 -23.56 13.71 -11.51
C GLN A 146 -23.30 12.31 -12.05
N LEU A 147 -24.20 11.78 -12.89
CA LEU A 147 -24.02 10.48 -13.52
C LEU A 147 -22.80 10.44 -14.45
N LEU A 148 -22.57 11.49 -15.23
CA LEU A 148 -21.41 11.58 -16.13
C LEU A 148 -20.09 11.57 -15.35
N VAL A 149 -19.97 12.38 -14.31
CA VAL A 149 -18.79 12.44 -13.43
C VAL A 149 -18.56 11.10 -12.74
N MET A 150 -19.60 10.53 -12.13
CA MET A 150 -19.54 9.23 -11.44
C MET A 150 -19.06 8.12 -12.36
N LEU A 151 -19.68 7.98 -13.55
CA LEU A 151 -19.34 6.93 -14.50
C LEU A 151 -17.96 7.16 -15.12
N SER A 152 -17.57 8.40 -15.39
CA SER A 152 -16.25 8.73 -15.94
C SER A 152 -15.15 8.36 -14.95
N LEU A 153 -15.24 8.79 -13.70
CA LEU A 153 -14.25 8.46 -12.67
C LEU A 153 -14.20 6.95 -12.37
N ALA A 154 -15.35 6.28 -12.32
CA ALA A 154 -15.37 4.82 -12.16
C ALA A 154 -14.69 4.12 -13.34
N THR A 155 -14.94 4.58 -14.57
CA THR A 155 -14.32 4.03 -15.78
C THR A 155 -12.81 4.27 -15.80
N GLY A 156 -12.35 5.49 -15.48
CA GLY A 156 -10.92 5.82 -15.41
C GLY A 156 -10.20 4.99 -14.35
N THR A 157 -10.81 4.82 -13.17
CA THR A 157 -10.26 3.97 -12.11
C THR A 157 -10.13 2.51 -12.55
N MET A 158 -11.16 1.96 -13.22
CA MET A 158 -11.12 0.60 -13.75
C MET A 158 -10.12 0.42 -14.89
N LEU A 159 -9.95 1.43 -15.75
CA LEU A 159 -8.92 1.45 -16.79
C LEU A 159 -7.52 1.33 -16.18
N LEU A 160 -7.22 2.12 -15.14
CA LEU A 160 -5.96 2.02 -14.39
C LEU A 160 -5.79 0.63 -13.75
N ALA A 161 -6.87 0.01 -13.25
CA ALA A 161 -6.84 -1.36 -12.73
C ALA A 161 -6.39 -2.38 -13.79
N ILE A 162 -6.93 -2.26 -15.01
CA ILE A 162 -6.59 -3.14 -16.13
C ILE A 162 -5.11 -2.97 -16.48
N ILE A 163 -4.63 -1.73 -16.56
CA ILE A 163 -3.22 -1.43 -16.84
C ILE A 163 -2.30 -1.98 -15.74
N ALA A 164 -2.66 -1.82 -14.47
CA ALA A 164 -1.95 -2.46 -13.37
C ALA A 164 -1.91 -3.99 -13.53
N GLY A 165 -3.00 -4.61 -13.99
CA GLY A 165 -3.06 -6.03 -14.32
C GLY A 165 -2.06 -6.41 -15.41
N LEU A 166 -2.01 -5.65 -16.50
CA LEU A 166 -1.07 -5.87 -17.61
C LEU A 166 0.39 -5.73 -17.17
N ILE A 167 0.72 -4.68 -16.39
CA ILE A 167 2.06 -4.47 -15.85
C ILE A 167 2.46 -5.61 -14.90
N ARG A 168 1.56 -6.06 -14.04
CA ARG A 168 1.82 -7.18 -13.13
C ARG A 168 2.16 -8.48 -13.87
N GLU A 169 1.50 -8.76 -14.99
CA GLU A 169 1.70 -10.01 -15.73
C GLU A 169 2.91 -9.93 -16.69
N HIS A 170 3.00 -8.84 -17.44
CA HIS A 170 3.93 -8.72 -18.56
C HIS A 170 5.04 -7.69 -18.32
N GLY A 171 4.96 -6.87 -17.28
CA GLY A 171 5.95 -5.86 -16.93
C GLY A 171 6.98 -6.30 -15.87
N LEU A 172 7.48 -5.30 -15.16
CA LEU A 172 8.41 -5.35 -14.03
C LEU A 172 7.72 -4.76 -12.77
N GLY A 173 8.01 -5.35 -11.61
CA GLY A 173 7.41 -4.95 -10.33
C GLY A 173 5.91 -5.25 -10.22
N ASN A 174 5.29 -4.73 -9.16
CA ASN A 174 3.84 -4.83 -8.97
C ASN A 174 3.13 -3.70 -9.73
N GLY A 175 2.18 -4.01 -10.61
CA GLY A 175 1.54 -3.00 -11.46
C GLY A 175 0.83 -1.87 -10.72
N TYR A 176 0.13 -2.15 -9.61
CA TYR A 176 -0.50 -1.10 -8.80
C TYR A 176 0.53 -0.21 -8.12
N ALA A 177 1.60 -0.80 -7.59
CA ALA A 177 2.68 -0.06 -6.96
C ALA A 177 3.48 0.79 -7.97
N VAL A 178 3.64 0.31 -9.21
CA VAL A 178 4.19 1.07 -10.34
C VAL A 178 3.32 2.28 -10.65
N LEU A 179 2.00 2.12 -10.73
CA LEU A 179 1.09 3.27 -10.97
C LEU A 179 1.18 4.30 -9.83
N MET A 180 1.10 3.88 -8.56
CA MET A 180 1.24 4.81 -7.43
C MET A 180 2.59 5.54 -7.44
N THR A 181 3.67 4.81 -7.71
CA THR A 181 5.00 5.39 -7.79
C THR A 181 5.09 6.39 -8.94
N THR A 182 4.47 6.09 -10.08
CA THR A 182 4.49 6.97 -11.24
C THR A 182 3.68 8.24 -10.99
N SER A 183 2.48 8.13 -10.42
CA SER A 183 1.66 9.28 -10.01
C SER A 183 2.42 10.18 -9.03
N PHE A 184 3.06 9.61 -8.01
CA PHE A 184 3.90 10.36 -7.08
C PHE A 184 5.07 11.06 -7.77
N LEU A 185 5.75 10.38 -8.71
CA LEU A 185 6.85 10.99 -9.47
C LEU A 185 6.38 12.14 -10.36
N PHE A 186 5.15 12.06 -10.91
CA PHE A 186 4.56 13.16 -11.68
C PHE A 186 4.18 14.35 -10.81
N GLU A 187 3.57 14.11 -9.65
CA GLU A 187 3.29 15.16 -8.66
C GLU A 187 4.58 15.90 -8.27
N VAL A 188 5.67 15.15 -8.03
CA VAL A 188 7.00 15.72 -7.71
C VAL A 188 7.67 16.41 -8.91
N ALA A 189 7.32 16.04 -10.15
CA ALA A 189 7.89 16.65 -11.34
C ALA A 189 7.09 17.84 -11.88
N GLN A 190 5.80 17.94 -11.56
CA GLN A 190 4.85 18.87 -12.18
C GLN A 190 5.32 20.33 -12.17
N PRO A 191 5.79 20.92 -11.05
CA PRO A 191 6.19 22.34 -11.06
C PRO A 191 7.37 22.62 -11.98
N TYR A 192 8.30 21.67 -12.11
CA TYR A 192 9.46 21.82 -13.00
C TYR A 192 9.09 21.63 -14.48
N LEU A 193 8.06 20.84 -14.77
CA LEU A 193 7.61 20.56 -16.13
C LEU A 193 6.66 21.64 -16.66
N ILE A 194 5.84 22.25 -15.80
CA ILE A 194 4.77 23.17 -16.21
C ILE A 194 5.16 24.64 -16.00
N ASP A 195 5.74 25.01 -14.87
CA ASP A 195 5.98 26.44 -14.54
C ASP A 195 7.27 27.00 -15.15
N GLY A 196 8.10 26.14 -15.75
CA GLY A 196 9.37 26.49 -16.38
C GLY A 196 10.52 26.76 -15.38
N PRO A 197 11.79 26.64 -15.80
CA PRO A 197 12.94 26.81 -14.94
C PRO A 197 13.09 28.23 -14.37
N GLU A 198 12.45 29.23 -14.98
CA GLU A 198 12.52 30.64 -14.57
C GLU A 198 11.68 30.92 -13.30
N ASN A 199 10.57 30.19 -13.10
CA ASN A 199 9.76 30.23 -11.88
C ASN A 199 10.23 29.20 -10.83
N ALA A 200 11.10 28.25 -11.22
CA ALA A 200 11.64 27.22 -10.32
C ALA A 200 12.43 27.81 -9.15
N HIS A 201 12.95 29.04 -9.23
CA HIS A 201 13.61 29.70 -8.10
C HIS A 201 12.68 29.94 -6.89
N HIS A 202 11.37 30.08 -7.11
CA HIS A 202 10.37 30.13 -6.04
C HIS A 202 10.17 28.76 -5.37
N TYR A 203 10.38 27.68 -6.15
CA TYR A 203 10.35 26.29 -5.68
C TYR A 203 11.69 25.77 -5.18
N VAL A 204 12.80 26.51 -5.30
CA VAL A 204 14.08 26.20 -4.63
C VAL A 204 14.18 27.04 -3.35
N SER A 205 13.14 26.95 -2.51
CA SER A 205 13.18 27.51 -1.15
C SER A 205 14.00 26.59 -0.25
N LYS A 206 14.37 27.07 0.95
CA LYS A 206 14.95 26.22 2.00
C LYS A 206 14.06 25.01 2.32
N GLY A 207 12.74 25.15 2.15
CA GLY A 207 11.77 24.09 2.35
C GLY A 207 11.94 22.93 1.39
N THR A 208 12.26 23.19 0.13
CA THR A 208 12.42 22.15 -0.90
C THR A 208 13.66 21.29 -0.67
N LEU A 209 14.78 21.91 -0.31
CA LEU A 209 15.98 21.16 0.06
C LEU A 209 15.70 20.27 1.27
N LEU A 210 15.00 20.81 2.26
CA LEU A 210 14.62 20.07 3.46
C LEU A 210 13.67 18.91 3.13
N GLY A 211 12.70 19.12 2.24
CA GLY A 211 11.80 18.10 1.73
C GLY A 211 12.52 16.97 0.97
N LEU A 212 13.45 17.31 0.09
CA LEU A 212 14.28 16.34 -0.63
C LEU A 212 15.18 15.53 0.31
N VAL A 213 15.82 16.18 1.29
CA VAL A 213 16.63 15.51 2.30
C VAL A 213 15.77 14.58 3.15
N GLY A 214 14.58 15.02 3.57
CA GLY A 214 13.66 14.20 4.32
C GLY A 214 13.16 13.00 3.53
N ALA A 215 12.78 13.18 2.26
CA ALA A 215 12.40 12.08 1.36
C ALA A 215 13.57 11.09 1.16
N LEU A 216 14.80 11.58 0.99
CA LEU A 216 15.99 10.73 0.93
C LEU A 216 16.20 9.94 2.22
N CYS A 217 16.04 10.57 3.39
CA CYS A 217 16.13 9.90 4.69
C CYS A 217 15.07 8.80 4.82
N ILE A 218 13.82 9.07 4.44
CA ILE A 218 12.73 8.08 4.43
C ILE A 218 13.07 6.94 3.46
N ALA A 219 13.57 7.23 2.27
CA ALA A 219 13.95 6.21 1.29
C ALA A 219 15.10 5.32 1.82
N VAL A 220 16.11 5.91 2.45
CA VAL A 220 17.22 5.17 3.07
C VAL A 220 16.72 4.31 4.23
N ALA A 221 15.91 4.87 5.13
CA ALA A 221 15.31 4.16 6.25
C ALA A 221 14.42 3.00 5.77
N THR A 222 13.59 3.23 4.76
CA THR A 222 12.72 2.22 4.15
C THR A 222 13.53 1.10 3.52
N ARG A 223 14.58 1.43 2.76
CA ARG A 223 15.48 0.44 2.16
C ARG A 223 16.17 -0.41 3.23
N ALA A 224 16.61 0.21 4.33
CA ALA A 224 17.21 -0.50 5.45
C ALA A 224 16.18 -1.42 6.11
N MET A 225 15.00 -0.90 6.44
CA MET A 225 13.88 -1.63 7.04
C MET A 225 13.51 -2.87 6.23
N LEU A 226 13.28 -2.73 4.93
CA LEU A 226 12.85 -3.85 4.06
C LEU A 226 13.88 -4.98 3.91
N ARG A 227 15.15 -4.71 4.24
CA ARG A 227 16.24 -5.72 4.22
C ARG A 227 16.54 -6.32 5.58
N TRP A 228 16.03 -5.69 6.63
CA TRP A 228 16.26 -6.08 8.00
C TRP A 228 15.40 -7.28 8.36
N ARG A 229 16.00 -8.22 9.10
CA ARG A 229 15.29 -9.41 9.60
C ARG A 229 15.55 -9.62 11.09
N VAL A 230 14.53 -10.12 11.77
CA VAL A 230 14.65 -10.66 13.13
C VAL A 230 14.33 -12.15 13.03
N GLU A 231 15.35 -12.99 13.15
CA GLU A 231 15.25 -14.42 12.83
C GLU A 231 14.70 -14.61 11.39
N GLN A 232 13.49 -15.16 11.26
CA GLN A 232 12.84 -15.37 9.97
C GLN A 232 11.89 -14.23 9.59
N LEU A 233 11.58 -13.29 10.49
CA LEU A 233 10.65 -12.18 10.24
C LEU A 233 11.33 -11.06 9.45
N ARG A 234 10.74 -10.69 8.32
CA ARG A 234 11.08 -9.45 7.59
C ARG A 234 10.34 -8.25 8.19
N LEU A 235 10.99 -7.10 8.21
CA LEU A 235 10.35 -5.83 8.59
C LEU A 235 9.82 -5.10 7.34
N PRO A 236 8.73 -4.32 7.44
CA PRO A 236 7.90 -4.10 8.63
C PRO A 236 6.96 -5.28 8.93
N THR A 237 6.73 -5.59 10.21
CA THR A 237 5.77 -6.64 10.60
C THR A 237 4.31 -6.19 10.49
N SER A 238 4.03 -4.90 10.70
CA SER A 238 2.70 -4.28 10.60
C SER A 238 2.36 -3.79 9.19
N GLY A 239 3.32 -3.80 8.26
CA GLY A 239 3.19 -3.05 7.01
C GLY A 239 3.20 -1.52 7.24
N ILE A 240 2.82 -0.78 6.20
CA ILE A 240 2.75 0.69 6.18
C ILE A 240 1.42 1.27 6.70
N THR A 241 0.40 0.44 6.95
CA THR A 241 -0.94 0.83 7.40
C THR A 241 -0.95 1.81 8.57
N PRO A 242 -0.13 1.61 9.64
CA PRO A 242 -0.02 2.56 10.75
C PRO A 242 0.24 4.02 10.32
N VAL A 243 1.10 4.20 9.31
CA VAL A 243 1.47 5.52 8.79
C VAL A 243 0.33 6.11 7.96
N ASN A 244 -0.41 5.27 7.24
CA ASN A 244 -1.56 5.68 6.44
C ASN A 244 -2.78 6.06 7.30
N ASP A 245 -3.05 5.28 8.34
CA ASP A 245 -4.17 5.48 9.28
C ASP A 245 -4.05 6.80 10.04
N MET A 246 -2.81 7.25 10.29
CA MET A 246 -2.48 8.49 10.97
C MET A 246 -3.15 9.72 10.34
N GLY A 247 -3.21 9.77 9.00
CA GLY A 247 -3.91 10.83 8.26
C GLY A 247 -5.37 10.49 7.94
N GLY A 248 -5.66 9.22 7.62
CA GLY A 248 -6.99 8.79 7.19
C GLY A 248 -8.08 8.87 8.28
N ILE A 249 -7.74 8.54 9.53
CA ILE A 249 -8.70 8.60 10.65
C ILE A 249 -9.06 10.05 10.95
N LEU A 250 -8.08 10.95 10.98
CA LEU A 250 -8.30 12.37 11.21
C LEU A 250 -9.17 12.98 10.09
N MET A 251 -8.87 12.65 8.84
CA MET A 251 -9.67 13.09 7.70
C MET A 251 -11.09 12.52 7.74
N ALA A 252 -11.29 11.27 8.13
CA ALA A 252 -12.62 10.69 8.28
C ALA A 252 -13.46 11.42 9.35
N VAL A 253 -12.85 11.81 10.48
CA VAL A 253 -13.52 12.61 11.51
C VAL A 253 -13.92 13.99 10.96
N VAL A 254 -13.03 14.66 10.22
CA VAL A 254 -13.32 15.95 9.57
C VAL A 254 -14.46 15.82 8.54
N LEU A 255 -14.43 14.76 7.72
CA LEU A 255 -15.46 14.48 6.72
C LEU A 255 -16.83 14.16 7.34
N LEU A 256 -16.87 13.41 8.45
CA LEU A 256 -18.12 13.15 9.17
C LEU A 256 -18.76 14.44 9.69
N THR A 257 -17.95 15.40 10.15
CA THR A 257 -18.41 16.73 10.56
C THR A 257 -18.98 17.52 9.38
N SER A 258 -18.38 17.40 8.18
CA SER A 258 -18.87 18.06 6.95
C SER A 258 -20.20 17.50 6.42
N LEU A 259 -20.61 16.30 6.84
CA LEU A 259 -21.89 15.67 6.47
C LEU A 259 -23.08 16.15 7.33
N GLY A 260 -22.90 17.19 8.17
CA GLY A 260 -23.98 17.74 8.99
C GLY A 260 -24.26 16.95 10.28
N LEU A 261 -23.39 16.01 10.66
CA LEU A 261 -23.41 15.36 11.99
C LEU A 261 -22.74 16.24 13.07
N GLY A 262 -22.79 17.56 12.86
CA GLY A 262 -21.86 18.57 13.37
C GLY A 262 -21.77 18.69 14.89
N ASP A 263 -22.88 18.61 15.62
CA ASP A 263 -22.84 18.98 17.04
C ASP A 263 -22.14 17.95 17.94
N ALA A 264 -22.21 16.66 17.59
CA ALA A 264 -21.58 15.60 18.38
C ALA A 264 -20.06 15.47 18.12
N PHE A 265 -19.58 15.95 16.97
CA PHE A 265 -18.21 15.74 16.51
C PHE A 265 -17.42 17.04 16.28
N ALA A 266 -18.05 18.21 16.30
CA ALA A 266 -17.37 19.50 16.18
C ALA A 266 -16.37 19.74 17.32
N GLU A 267 -16.73 19.44 18.57
CA GLU A 267 -15.83 19.56 19.72
C GLU A 267 -14.63 18.61 19.61
N VAL A 268 -14.86 17.38 19.14
CA VAL A 268 -13.81 16.39 18.88
C VAL A 268 -12.90 16.86 17.75
N THR A 269 -13.47 17.39 16.67
CA THR A 269 -12.74 17.90 15.51
C THR A 269 -11.91 19.13 15.86
N TYR A 270 -12.46 20.07 16.62
CA TYR A 270 -11.76 21.27 17.07
C TYR A 270 -10.55 20.93 17.95
N ARG A 271 -10.72 20.03 18.93
CA ARG A 271 -9.59 19.54 19.75
C ARG A 271 -8.54 18.81 18.91
N LEU A 272 -8.98 17.98 17.97
CA LEU A 272 -8.07 17.25 17.10
C LEU A 272 -7.36 18.13 16.06
N THR A 273 -7.87 19.31 15.70
CA THR A 273 -7.30 20.17 14.65
C THR A 273 -6.49 21.36 15.18
N ALA A 274 -6.47 21.58 16.49
CA ALA A 274 -5.54 22.54 17.10
C ALA A 274 -4.09 22.10 16.81
N ILE A 275 -3.35 22.94 16.07
CA ILE A 275 -2.08 22.67 15.36
C ILE A 275 -0.92 22.14 16.25
N ARG A 276 -1.11 22.00 17.57
CA ARG A 276 -0.13 21.43 18.51
C ARG A 276 -0.52 20.07 19.11
N GLU A 277 -1.77 19.64 18.97
CA GLU A 277 -2.27 18.35 19.48
C GLU A 277 -2.30 17.24 18.40
N ILE A 278 -2.42 17.60 17.12
CA ILE A 278 -2.39 16.67 15.97
C ILE A 278 -1.16 15.74 16.05
N ASP A 279 0.00 16.31 16.33
CA ASP A 279 1.28 15.61 16.35
C ASP A 279 1.35 14.52 17.42
N ILE A 280 0.84 14.79 18.62
CA ILE A 280 0.87 13.81 19.71
C ILE A 280 -0.09 12.66 19.42
N TRP A 281 -1.31 12.96 18.95
CA TRP A 281 -2.29 11.94 18.60
C TRP A 281 -1.80 11.06 17.44
N SER A 282 -1.10 11.64 16.48
CA SER A 282 -0.49 10.92 15.37
C SER A 282 0.52 9.86 15.86
N LEU A 283 1.34 10.20 16.86
CA LEU A 283 2.28 9.29 17.50
C LEU A 283 1.57 8.23 18.35
N VAL A 284 0.51 8.59 19.07
CA VAL A 284 -0.30 7.64 19.84
C VAL A 284 -0.95 6.61 18.91
N ILE A 285 -1.56 7.05 17.80
CA ILE A 285 -2.13 6.18 16.78
C ILE A 285 -1.05 5.23 16.26
N LEU A 286 0.15 5.73 15.97
CA LEU A 286 1.24 4.88 15.51
C LEU A 286 1.64 3.82 16.56
N VAL A 287 1.88 4.23 17.81
CA VAL A 287 2.30 3.33 18.91
C VAL A 287 1.27 2.23 19.19
N VAL A 288 -0.03 2.54 19.08
CA VAL A 288 -1.10 1.57 19.30
C VAL A 288 -1.32 0.69 18.06
N SER A 289 -1.27 1.27 16.87
CA SER A 289 -1.58 0.57 15.62
C SER A 289 -0.48 -0.39 15.20
N VAL A 290 0.83 -0.07 15.38
CA VAL A 290 1.91 -0.99 14.97
C VAL A 290 1.78 -2.37 15.64
N PRO A 291 1.66 -2.50 16.97
CA PRO A 291 1.48 -3.80 17.62
C PRO A 291 0.17 -4.48 17.23
N LEU A 292 -0.92 -3.71 17.09
CA LEU A 292 -2.23 -4.24 16.69
C LEU A 292 -2.16 -4.89 15.31
N TRP A 293 -1.65 -4.16 14.30
CA TRP A 293 -1.50 -4.64 12.94
C TRP A 293 -0.50 -5.80 12.85
N ALA A 294 0.63 -5.71 13.55
CA ALA A 294 1.58 -6.81 13.63
C ALA A 294 0.96 -8.07 14.27
N TRP A 295 0.06 -7.92 15.24
CA TRP A 295 -0.60 -9.05 15.90
C TRP A 295 -1.69 -9.66 15.03
N LEU A 296 -2.43 -8.85 14.27
CA LEU A 296 -3.47 -9.31 13.37
C LEU A 296 -2.90 -10.06 12.14
N PHE A 297 -1.76 -9.61 11.61
CA PHE A 297 -1.24 -10.09 10.31
C PHE A 297 0.12 -10.78 10.37
N ALA A 298 0.91 -10.57 11.43
CA ALA A 298 2.22 -11.20 11.62
C ALA A 298 2.33 -12.07 12.88
N ARG A 299 1.19 -12.61 13.34
CA ARG A 299 1.06 -13.34 14.60
C ARG A 299 2.08 -14.50 14.71
N PRO A 300 2.81 -14.63 15.83
CA PRO A 300 3.95 -15.56 15.98
C PRO A 300 3.60 -17.05 15.89
N GLN A 301 2.36 -17.44 16.21
CA GLN A 301 1.90 -18.83 16.14
C GLN A 301 1.63 -19.33 14.71
N ILE A 302 1.56 -18.42 13.72
CA ILE A 302 1.13 -18.73 12.35
C ILE A 302 2.32 -18.98 11.40
N ALA A 303 3.56 -18.70 11.83
CA ALA A 303 4.69 -18.74 10.91
C ALA A 303 5.91 -19.47 11.50
N ALA A 304 6.21 -20.64 10.92
CA ALA A 304 7.57 -21.15 10.71
C ALA A 304 8.52 -21.14 11.93
N GLY A 305 8.00 -21.38 13.13
CA GLY A 305 8.81 -21.46 14.36
C GLY A 305 9.31 -20.11 14.90
N ILE A 306 8.59 -19.02 14.66
CA ILE A 306 8.92 -17.70 15.21
C ILE A 306 8.64 -17.64 16.71
N THR A 307 9.64 -17.20 17.48
CA THR A 307 9.51 -17.06 18.92
C THR A 307 8.83 -15.74 19.31
N TRP A 308 8.09 -15.72 20.43
CA TRP A 308 7.50 -14.49 20.98
C TRP A 308 8.53 -13.35 21.17
N PRO A 309 9.74 -13.60 21.72
CA PRO A 309 10.78 -12.58 21.83
C PRO A 309 11.26 -12.04 20.47
N ALA A 310 11.28 -12.86 19.42
CA ALA A 310 11.60 -12.40 18.07
C ALA A 310 10.53 -11.48 17.52
N TRP A 311 9.26 -11.86 17.70
CA TRP A 311 8.12 -11.05 17.28
C TRP A 311 8.09 -9.69 17.98
N ILE A 312 8.27 -9.65 19.31
CA ILE A 312 8.31 -8.39 20.08
C ILE A 312 9.44 -7.48 19.58
N ARG A 313 10.64 -8.04 19.37
CA ARG A 313 11.79 -7.28 18.81
C ARG A 313 11.50 -6.76 17.40
N ALA A 314 10.90 -7.57 16.53
CA ALA A 314 10.56 -7.19 15.16
C ALA A 314 9.51 -6.08 15.11
N THR A 315 8.47 -6.20 15.92
CA THR A 315 7.42 -5.18 16.06
C THR A 315 7.98 -3.89 16.67
N GLY A 316 8.85 -3.99 17.68
CA GLY A 316 9.53 -2.82 18.26
C GLY A 316 10.43 -2.10 17.26
N LEU A 317 11.20 -2.83 16.45
CA LEU A 317 11.99 -2.23 15.37
C LEU A 317 11.10 -1.62 14.28
N THR A 318 9.97 -2.26 13.95
CA THR A 318 8.99 -1.69 13.00
C THR A 318 8.43 -0.38 13.53
N LEU A 319 8.05 -0.32 14.81
CA LEU A 319 7.58 0.89 15.46
C LEU A 319 8.66 2.00 15.44
N LEU A 320 9.93 1.65 15.70
CA LEU A 320 11.02 2.59 15.61
C LEU A 320 11.17 3.17 14.20
N PHE A 321 11.21 2.32 13.16
CA PHE A 321 11.35 2.77 11.78
C PHE A 321 10.17 3.66 11.33
N LEU A 322 8.94 3.20 11.57
CA LEU A 322 7.75 3.96 11.20
C LEU A 322 7.60 5.23 12.05
N GLY A 323 8.07 5.21 13.30
CA GLY A 323 8.08 6.37 14.20
C GLY A 323 9.03 7.46 13.75
N ILE A 324 10.25 7.10 13.35
CA ILE A 324 11.21 8.05 12.76
C ILE A 324 10.64 8.65 11.48
N ILE A 325 10.02 7.83 10.63
CA ILE A 325 9.40 8.28 9.38
C ILE A 325 8.20 9.21 9.65
N GLY A 326 7.35 8.87 10.62
CA GLY A 326 6.20 9.69 11.03
C GLY A 326 6.61 11.02 11.63
N LEU A 327 7.60 11.02 12.54
CA LEU A 327 8.17 12.24 13.14
C LEU A 327 8.80 13.15 12.08
N ALA A 328 9.50 12.56 11.10
CA ALA A 328 10.02 13.32 9.97
C ALA A 328 8.90 13.99 9.16
N GLY A 329 7.76 13.30 8.96
CA GLY A 329 6.59 13.89 8.30
C GLY A 329 5.96 15.03 9.11
N ILE A 330 5.81 14.87 10.42
CA ILE A 330 5.27 15.90 11.33
C ILE A 330 6.12 17.17 11.32
N TYR A 331 7.44 17.04 11.49
CA TYR A 331 8.36 18.18 11.51
C TYR A 331 8.28 19.03 10.23
N MET A 332 7.85 18.42 9.12
CA MET A 332 7.80 19.03 7.80
C MET A 332 6.47 19.72 7.51
N GLN A 333 5.45 19.55 8.35
CA GLN A 333 4.18 20.27 8.21
C GLN A 333 4.33 21.78 8.43
N GLY A 334 5.40 22.22 9.10
CA GLY A 334 5.76 23.64 9.25
C GLY A 334 6.54 24.24 8.08
N VAL A 335 6.66 23.51 6.96
CA VAL A 335 7.43 23.91 5.78
C VAL A 335 6.47 24.24 4.63
N ASP A 336 6.93 25.01 3.64
CA ASP A 336 6.17 25.39 2.44
C ASP A 336 5.46 24.19 1.76
N ALA A 337 4.29 24.44 1.15
CA ALA A 337 3.40 23.42 0.58
C ALA A 337 4.08 22.40 -0.36
N TRP A 338 5.11 22.84 -1.08
CA TRP A 338 5.89 21.98 -1.98
C TRP A 338 6.73 20.92 -1.23
N ALA A 339 7.31 21.29 -0.09
CA ALA A 339 8.06 20.35 0.73
C ALA A 339 7.14 19.24 1.27
N ILE A 340 5.87 19.56 1.56
CA ILE A 340 4.86 18.61 2.02
C ILE A 340 4.53 17.57 0.94
N ALA A 341 4.39 17.99 -0.33
CA ALA A 341 4.11 17.09 -1.45
C ALA A 341 5.22 16.02 -1.63
N ILE A 342 6.49 16.44 -1.56
CA ILE A 342 7.66 15.54 -1.67
C ILE A 342 7.79 14.60 -0.45
N MET A 343 7.24 14.98 0.70
CA MET A 343 7.43 14.30 1.98
C MET A 343 6.26 13.43 2.44
N THR A 344 5.30 13.12 1.57
CA THR A 344 4.27 12.12 1.88
C THR A 344 4.94 10.78 2.21
N PRO A 345 5.06 10.38 3.50
CA PRO A 345 5.98 9.31 3.87
C PRO A 345 5.58 7.99 3.24
N VAL A 346 4.26 7.79 3.09
CA VAL A 346 3.68 6.66 2.39
C VAL A 346 4.17 6.57 0.95
N SER A 347 4.08 7.65 0.18
CA SER A 347 4.46 7.67 -1.24
C SER A 347 5.96 7.41 -1.41
N VAL A 348 6.81 8.01 -0.57
CA VAL A 348 8.27 7.76 -0.61
C VAL A 348 8.60 6.30 -0.28
N MET A 349 7.93 5.72 0.72
CA MET A 349 8.10 4.31 1.08
C MET A 349 7.68 3.38 -0.06
N VAL A 350 6.52 3.65 -0.68
CA VAL A 350 5.98 2.88 -1.82
C VAL A 350 6.90 3.00 -3.03
N ALA A 351 7.33 4.21 -3.37
CA ALA A 351 8.28 4.47 -4.45
C ALA A 351 9.60 3.72 -4.23
N THR A 352 10.14 3.78 -3.01
CA THR A 352 11.37 3.07 -2.66
C THR A 352 11.22 1.55 -2.83
N ALA A 353 10.15 0.95 -2.30
CA ALA A 353 9.89 -0.48 -2.42
C ALA A 353 9.71 -0.89 -3.89
N THR A 354 8.97 -0.10 -4.66
CA THR A 354 8.69 -0.35 -6.08
C THR A 354 9.96 -0.27 -6.92
N LEU A 355 10.78 0.76 -6.72
CA LEU A 355 12.06 0.92 -7.43
C LEU A 355 13.05 -0.21 -7.10
N LEU A 356 13.06 -0.69 -5.85
CA LEU A 356 13.86 -1.86 -5.46
C LEU A 356 13.38 -3.13 -6.18
N ASP A 357 12.07 -3.36 -6.27
CA ASP A 357 11.50 -4.51 -6.97
C ASP A 357 11.73 -4.43 -8.49
N ILE A 358 11.56 -3.25 -9.12
CA ILE A 358 11.86 -3.04 -10.55
C ILE A 358 13.35 -3.32 -10.81
N ARG A 359 14.24 -2.78 -9.98
CA ARG A 359 15.69 -3.00 -10.10
C ARG A 359 16.05 -4.48 -10.02
N ASP A 360 15.44 -5.19 -9.08
CA ASP A 360 15.73 -6.61 -8.87
C ASP A 360 15.16 -7.48 -9.99
N ASP A 361 13.93 -7.20 -10.44
CA ASP A 361 13.33 -7.83 -11.62
C ASP A 361 14.16 -7.59 -12.88
N LEU A 362 14.63 -6.36 -13.11
CA LEU A 362 15.46 -6.00 -14.26
C LEU A 362 16.77 -6.79 -14.27
N ARG A 363 17.33 -7.12 -13.11
CA ARG A 363 18.56 -7.91 -12.98
C ARG A 363 18.28 -9.40 -13.15
N ALA A 364 17.26 -9.92 -12.50
CA ALA A 364 16.93 -11.34 -12.51
C ALA A 364 16.40 -11.81 -13.87
N ARG A 365 15.53 -11.02 -14.51
CA ARG A 365 14.89 -11.35 -15.78
C ARG A 365 15.76 -11.08 -17.02
N ARG A 366 17.07 -10.86 -16.83
CA ARG A 366 18.05 -10.99 -17.91
C ARG A 366 18.21 -12.43 -18.37
N ARG A 367 17.83 -13.39 -17.52
CA ARG A 367 17.73 -14.82 -17.85
C ARG A 367 16.25 -15.21 -18.02
N ALA A 368 16.01 -16.29 -18.76
CA ALA A 368 14.68 -16.89 -18.84
C ALA A 368 14.31 -17.50 -17.47
N LEU A 369 13.24 -16.99 -16.87
CA LEU A 369 12.72 -17.49 -15.60
C LEU A 369 11.24 -17.79 -15.74
N VAL A 370 10.82 -18.90 -15.14
CA VAL A 370 9.42 -19.37 -15.15
C VAL A 370 8.82 -19.29 -13.74
N PRO A 371 7.52 -18.96 -13.62
CA PRO A 371 6.85 -18.95 -12.34
C PRO A 371 6.59 -20.37 -11.83
N VAL A 372 6.98 -20.65 -10.59
CA VAL A 372 6.78 -21.96 -9.93
C VAL A 372 5.82 -21.93 -8.75
N GLY A 373 5.52 -20.76 -8.21
CA GLY A 373 4.56 -20.63 -7.12
C GLY A 373 4.30 -19.18 -6.71
N ILE A 374 3.24 -18.99 -5.91
CA ILE A 374 2.86 -17.70 -5.35
C ILE A 374 2.94 -17.78 -3.83
N LEU A 375 3.69 -16.86 -3.23
CA LEU A 375 3.73 -16.68 -1.78
C LEU A 375 2.84 -15.52 -1.40
N HIS A 376 1.74 -15.83 -0.72
CA HIS A 376 0.84 -14.80 -0.22
C HIS A 376 1.39 -14.11 1.03
N GLN A 377 2.25 -14.74 1.82
CA GLN A 377 2.83 -14.12 3.01
C GLN A 377 4.32 -13.86 2.81
N ALA A 378 4.76 -12.63 3.08
CA ALA A 378 6.18 -12.25 2.97
C ALA A 378 7.09 -13.05 3.94
N GLN A 379 6.51 -13.62 4.99
CA GLN A 379 7.20 -14.43 6.01
C GLN A 379 7.67 -15.79 5.49
N TYR A 380 7.04 -16.33 4.43
CA TYR A 380 7.48 -17.58 3.81
C TYR A 380 8.67 -17.40 2.88
N VAL A 381 9.01 -16.17 2.49
CA VAL A 381 10.12 -15.94 1.55
C VAL A 381 11.45 -16.47 2.11
N PRO A 382 11.87 -16.14 3.35
CA PRO A 382 13.13 -16.67 3.91
C PRO A 382 13.16 -18.19 4.07
N LEU A 383 12.01 -18.83 4.22
CA LEU A 383 11.88 -20.28 4.32
C LEU A 383 12.10 -20.92 2.94
N VAL A 384 11.37 -20.44 1.94
CA VAL A 384 11.48 -20.91 0.55
C VAL A 384 12.84 -20.58 -0.05
N GLU A 385 13.39 -19.40 0.25
CA GLU A 385 14.75 -18.98 -0.13
C GLU A 385 15.78 -20.00 0.36
N ARG A 386 15.75 -20.38 1.65
CA ARG A 386 16.66 -21.41 2.20
C ARG A 386 16.51 -22.77 1.52
N VAL A 387 15.27 -23.24 1.33
CA VAL A 387 15.02 -24.57 0.72
C VAL A 387 15.51 -24.64 -0.73
N LEU A 388 15.40 -23.54 -1.48
CA LEU A 388 15.87 -23.46 -2.86
C LEU A 388 17.39 -23.28 -2.91
N ASP A 389 17.98 -22.48 -2.02
CA ASP A 389 19.44 -22.32 -1.90
C ASP A 389 20.13 -23.65 -1.53
N GLU A 390 19.56 -24.41 -0.58
CA GLU A 390 20.04 -25.75 -0.20
C GLU A 390 19.94 -26.76 -1.36
N ALA A 391 19.00 -26.54 -2.29
CA ALA A 391 18.86 -27.32 -3.51
C ALA A 391 19.75 -26.83 -4.66
N GLY A 392 20.52 -25.75 -4.47
CA GLY A 392 21.34 -25.13 -5.52
C GLY A 392 20.54 -24.37 -6.58
N ILE A 393 19.26 -24.06 -6.34
CA ILE A 393 18.35 -23.44 -7.30
C ILE A 393 18.35 -21.93 -7.10
N ALA A 394 18.81 -21.18 -8.09
CA ALA A 394 18.84 -19.72 -8.04
C ALA A 394 17.43 -19.12 -8.23
N ALA A 395 16.75 -18.79 -7.12
CA ALA A 395 15.40 -18.24 -7.15
C ALA A 395 15.35 -16.71 -7.10
N HIS A 396 14.37 -16.13 -7.79
CA HIS A 396 14.01 -14.71 -7.69
C HIS A 396 12.59 -14.54 -7.17
N PHE A 397 12.41 -13.64 -6.21
CA PHE A 397 11.12 -13.35 -5.60
C PHE A 397 10.61 -12.02 -6.10
N HIS A 398 9.75 -12.08 -7.12
CA HIS A 398 9.13 -10.90 -7.73
C HIS A 398 8.20 -10.18 -6.75
N ALA A 399 8.20 -8.84 -6.78
CA ALA A 399 7.38 -7.95 -5.93
C ALA A 399 7.58 -8.12 -4.40
N SER A 400 8.73 -8.64 -3.98
CA SER A 400 8.98 -8.98 -2.57
C SER A 400 9.04 -7.79 -1.64
N HIS A 401 9.57 -6.64 -2.09
CA HIS A 401 9.67 -5.45 -1.25
C HIS A 401 8.31 -4.79 -1.06
N VAL A 402 7.57 -4.59 -2.16
CA VAL A 402 6.20 -4.06 -2.13
C VAL A 402 5.32 -4.95 -1.27
N ARG A 403 5.39 -6.28 -1.41
CA ARG A 403 4.61 -7.18 -0.54
C ARG A 403 5.01 -7.11 0.93
N THR A 404 6.29 -6.90 1.23
CA THR A 404 6.74 -6.74 2.63
C THR A 404 6.20 -5.43 3.22
N LEU A 405 6.22 -4.34 2.44
CA LEU A 405 5.66 -3.05 2.85
C LEU A 405 4.13 -3.13 3.07
N PHE A 406 3.46 -3.93 2.27
CA PHE A 406 2.02 -4.10 2.25
C PHE A 406 1.61 -5.50 2.72
N ALA A 407 2.19 -5.96 3.84
CA ALA A 407 2.03 -7.33 4.35
C ALA A 407 0.56 -7.78 4.52
N PHE A 408 -0.37 -6.83 4.67
CA PHE A 408 -1.80 -7.09 4.85
C PHE A 408 -2.57 -7.34 3.54
N PHE A 409 -2.20 -6.71 2.42
CA PHE A 409 -2.96 -6.77 1.15
C PHE A 409 -2.66 -8.01 0.29
N GLY A 410 -3.15 -9.19 0.73
CA GLY A 410 -2.83 -10.50 0.15
C GLY A 410 -2.92 -10.65 -1.38
N PRO A 411 -4.03 -10.30 -2.05
CA PRO A 411 -4.18 -10.49 -3.50
C PRO A 411 -3.57 -9.34 -4.32
N TRP A 412 -3.32 -8.20 -3.68
CA TRP A 412 -2.87 -6.97 -4.31
C TRP A 412 -1.37 -7.01 -4.62
N ALA A 413 -0.56 -7.62 -3.75
CA ALA A 413 0.89 -7.76 -3.93
C ALA A 413 1.39 -9.21 -3.78
N PRO A 414 0.96 -10.17 -4.62
CA PRO A 414 1.47 -11.53 -4.52
C PRO A 414 2.98 -11.56 -4.81
N ILE A 415 3.73 -12.38 -4.05
CA ILE A 415 5.13 -12.67 -4.39
C ILE A 415 5.15 -13.85 -5.34
N ILE A 416 5.74 -13.68 -6.52
CA ILE A 416 5.88 -14.77 -7.49
C ILE A 416 7.29 -15.33 -7.38
N VAL A 417 7.40 -16.63 -7.13
CA VAL A 417 8.67 -17.34 -7.12
C VAL A 417 9.04 -17.68 -8.56
N LEU A 418 10.16 -17.15 -9.02
CA LEU A 418 10.70 -17.37 -10.36
C LEU A 418 12.00 -18.16 -10.26
N VAL A 419 12.16 -19.17 -11.10
CA VAL A 419 13.38 -20.00 -11.18
C VAL A 419 13.75 -20.27 -12.63
N PRO A 420 14.98 -20.70 -12.93
CA PRO A 420 15.35 -21.18 -14.25
C PRO A 420 14.45 -22.34 -14.69
N GLU A 421 14.16 -22.41 -16.00
CA GLU A 421 13.26 -23.42 -16.56
C GLU A 421 13.73 -24.86 -16.28
N ALA A 422 15.04 -25.09 -16.29
CA ALA A 422 15.64 -26.40 -15.98
C ALA A 422 15.31 -26.91 -14.56
N ASP A 423 15.10 -26.02 -13.60
CA ASP A 423 14.88 -26.36 -12.19
C ASP A 423 13.38 -26.30 -11.80
N ALA A 424 12.50 -26.01 -12.76
CA ALA A 424 11.12 -25.62 -12.50
C ALA A 424 10.31 -26.68 -11.75
N ASP A 425 10.44 -27.95 -12.12
CA ASP A 425 9.65 -29.03 -11.52
C ASP A 425 10.10 -29.35 -10.10
N VAL A 426 11.42 -29.41 -9.88
CA VAL A 426 12.02 -29.61 -8.54
C VAL A 426 11.67 -28.44 -7.62
N ALA A 427 11.77 -27.21 -8.12
CA ALA A 427 11.40 -26.02 -7.38
C ALA A 427 9.91 -25.99 -7.05
N ARG A 428 9.02 -26.36 -7.99
CA ARG A 428 7.57 -26.38 -7.76
C ARG A 428 7.19 -27.34 -6.64
N SER A 429 7.76 -28.56 -6.64
CA SER A 429 7.55 -29.53 -5.56
C SER A 429 8.04 -29.00 -4.22
N LYS A 430 9.28 -28.49 -4.15
CA LYS A 430 9.85 -27.94 -2.91
C LYS A 430 9.06 -26.75 -2.37
N VAL A 431 8.67 -25.81 -3.24
CA VAL A 431 7.85 -24.65 -2.87
C VAL A 431 6.49 -25.11 -2.36
N TYR A 432 5.83 -26.01 -3.07
CA TYR A 432 4.52 -26.54 -2.68
C TYR A 432 4.59 -27.26 -1.33
N GLU A 433 5.56 -28.16 -1.13
CA GLU A 433 5.73 -28.86 0.14
C GLU A 433 5.98 -27.91 1.30
N THR A 434 6.87 -26.93 1.09
CA THR A 434 7.24 -25.96 2.12
C THR A 434 6.04 -25.11 2.53
N VAL A 435 5.30 -24.58 1.55
CA VAL A 435 4.10 -23.77 1.80
C VAL A 435 3.00 -24.64 2.42
N THR A 436 2.77 -25.84 1.90
CA THR A 436 1.66 -26.72 2.33
C THR A 436 1.89 -27.35 3.70
N LYS A 437 3.12 -27.74 4.05
CA LYS A 437 3.49 -28.24 5.38
C LYS A 437 3.22 -27.18 6.45
N GLU A 438 3.69 -25.95 6.21
CA GLU A 438 3.43 -24.82 7.11
C GLU A 438 1.93 -24.47 7.14
N HIS A 439 1.26 -24.47 6.00
CA HIS A 439 -0.17 -24.17 5.91
C HIS A 439 -1.03 -25.16 6.68
N HIS A 440 -0.74 -26.46 6.59
CA HIS A 440 -1.45 -27.48 7.34
C HIS A 440 -1.20 -27.37 8.85
N ALA A 441 0.04 -27.07 9.26
CA ALA A 441 0.34 -26.81 10.67
C ALA A 441 -0.48 -25.62 11.21
N VAL A 442 -0.62 -24.56 10.41
CA VAL A 442 -1.42 -23.37 10.73
C VAL A 442 -2.91 -23.68 10.81
N VAL A 443 -3.47 -24.35 9.80
CA VAL A 443 -4.91 -24.70 9.77
C VAL A 443 -5.25 -25.65 10.92
N GLN A 444 -4.37 -26.60 11.25
CA GLN A 444 -4.55 -27.48 12.40
C GLN A 444 -4.46 -26.73 13.74
N ALA A 445 -3.57 -25.73 13.86
CA ALA A 445 -3.51 -24.87 15.05
C ALA A 445 -4.81 -24.06 15.22
N PHE A 446 -5.35 -23.47 14.15
CA PHE A 446 -6.63 -22.77 14.18
C PHE A 446 -7.82 -23.69 14.47
N ALA A 447 -7.81 -24.91 13.94
CA ALA A 447 -8.83 -25.91 14.23
C ALA A 447 -8.77 -26.41 15.69
N ARG A 448 -7.62 -26.33 16.36
CA ARG A 448 -7.49 -26.62 17.80
C ARG A 448 -8.05 -25.47 18.66
N ASP A 449 -7.80 -24.22 18.30
CA ASP A 449 -8.36 -23.04 18.99
C ASP A 449 -9.87 -22.88 18.77
N ALA A 450 -10.43 -23.44 17.70
CA ALA A 450 -11.87 -23.45 17.44
C ALA A 450 -12.62 -24.61 18.12
N ARG A 451 -11.93 -25.53 18.82
CA ARG A 451 -12.62 -26.51 19.67
C ARG A 451 -13.07 -25.78 20.93
N PRO A 452 -14.36 -25.88 21.35
CA PRO A 452 -14.73 -25.41 22.66
C PRO A 452 -13.85 -26.13 23.68
N THR A 453 -13.14 -25.37 24.51
CA THR A 453 -12.44 -25.88 25.68
C THR A 453 -13.40 -26.84 26.38
N PRO A 454 -13.07 -28.13 26.61
CA PRO A 454 -13.92 -28.97 27.44
C PRO A 454 -14.01 -28.25 28.78
N ALA A 455 -15.22 -27.93 29.20
CA ALA A 455 -15.48 -27.22 30.43
C ALA A 455 -14.65 -27.87 31.54
N ARG A 456 -13.72 -27.11 32.13
CA ARG A 456 -13.08 -27.52 33.38
C ARG A 456 -14.24 -27.75 34.36
N PRO A 457 -14.42 -28.97 34.91
CA PRO A 457 -15.42 -29.14 35.96
C PRO A 457 -15.03 -28.22 37.12
N LEU A 458 -15.93 -27.29 37.43
CA LEU A 458 -15.86 -26.47 38.63
C LEU A 458 -15.91 -27.42 39.83
N VAL A 459 -14.79 -27.53 40.55
CA VAL A 459 -14.64 -27.92 41.97
C VAL A 459 -15.42 -29.17 42.46
N PRO A 460 -14.75 -30.25 42.87
CA PRO A 460 -15.34 -31.26 43.75
C PRO A 460 -14.85 -31.05 45.19
N ALA A 461 -15.61 -30.35 46.02
CA ALA A 461 -15.43 -30.38 47.47
C ALA A 461 -16.67 -29.84 48.17
N LEU A 462 -17.65 -30.71 48.41
CA LEU A 462 -18.59 -30.67 49.55
C LEU A 462 -19.56 -31.86 49.43
N ALA A 463 -19.13 -33.01 49.94
CA ALA A 463 -19.99 -34.05 50.51
C ALA A 463 -19.11 -35.22 50.93
N ARG A 464 -18.71 -35.23 52.21
CA ARG A 464 -18.50 -36.41 53.08
C ARG A 464 -17.70 -36.00 54.31
N THR A 465 -18.41 -35.65 55.37
CA THR A 465 -18.16 -36.20 56.70
C THR A 465 -19.51 -36.39 57.36
N THR A 466 -19.71 -37.60 57.85
CA THR A 466 -20.63 -38.02 58.91
C THR A 466 -20.93 -36.95 59.95
#